data_AF-A0A7S1KJL6-F1
#
_entry.id   AF-A0A7S1KJL6-F1
#
_cell.length_a   1.000
_cell.length_b   1.000
_cell.length_c   1.000
_cell.angle_alpha   90.00
_cell.angle_beta   90.00
_cell.angle_gamma   90.00
#
_symmetry.space_group_name_H-M   'P 1'
#
loop_
_entity.id
_entity.type
_entity.pdbx_description
1 polymer ?
#
loop_
_entity_poly.entity_id
_entity_poly.type
_entity_poly.pdbx_seq_one_letter_code
_entity_poly.pdbx_strand_id
1 'polypeptide(L)'
;DVTTDAKGGLLLADRDTFVLVRSVAKEVLKWIGRQILSGNFNLTRISFPIRCSKPGSSLQTTTLACTYVPLYLRRAAASRNPIERLKLVVAMYIASLHVTSDFLKPINPTLGETYQAFLPDGT
;
A
#
# COMPACT_ATOMS: atom_id res chain seq x y z
N ASP A 1 9.51 2.75 12.23
CA ASP A 1 8.73 2.96 13.47
C ASP A 1 7.30 3.35 13.16
N VAL A 2 6.33 2.52 13.55
CA VAL A 2 4.90 2.85 13.42
C VAL A 2 4.52 3.72 14.61
N THR A 3 4.21 4.99 14.37
CA THR A 3 3.74 5.89 15.42
C THR A 3 2.22 5.80 15.50
N THR A 4 1.68 5.67 16.72
CA THR A 4 0.23 5.64 16.95
C THR A 4 -0.20 6.83 17.79
N ASP A 5 -1.40 7.35 17.56
CA ASP A 5 -1.99 8.36 18.45
C ASP A 5 -2.49 7.73 19.75
N ALA A 6 -2.93 8.57 20.70
CA ALA A 6 -3.45 8.12 21.99
C ALA A 6 -4.73 7.26 21.90
N LYS A 7 -5.37 7.20 20.71
CA LYS A 7 -6.58 6.42 20.43
C LYS A 7 -6.28 5.18 19.58
N GLY A 8 -5.00 4.89 19.30
CA GLY A 8 -4.56 3.74 18.49
C GLY A 8 -4.62 3.96 16.98
N GLY A 9 -4.87 5.18 16.51
CA GLY A 9 -4.81 5.53 15.09
C GLY A 9 -3.38 5.56 14.58
N LEU A 10 -3.17 5.11 13.33
CA LEU A 10 -1.86 5.19 12.68
C LEU A 10 -1.53 6.65 12.37
N LEU A 11 -0.44 7.17 12.92
CA LEU A 11 0.00 8.54 12.65
C LEU A 11 0.76 8.59 11.34
N LEU A 12 0.39 9.56 10.50
CA LEU A 12 1.21 10.01 9.39
C LEU A 12 2.42 10.78 9.96
N ALA A 13 3.48 10.05 10.28
CA ALA A 13 4.69 10.60 10.88
C ALA A 13 5.54 11.41 9.88
N ASP A 14 5.43 11.10 8.58
CA ASP A 14 6.13 11.84 7.54
C ASP A 14 5.51 13.24 7.37
N ARG A 15 6.30 14.27 7.70
CA ARG A 15 5.85 15.66 7.69
C ARG A 15 5.58 16.15 6.27
N ASP A 16 6.36 15.71 5.30
CA ASP A 16 6.23 16.17 3.92
C ASP A 16 4.94 15.63 3.30
N THR A 17 4.68 14.33 3.44
CA THR A 17 3.40 13.72 3.05
C THR A 17 2.23 14.32 3.83
N PHE A 18 2.39 14.64 5.12
CA PHE A 18 1.34 15.30 5.90
C PHE A 18 0.96 16.67 5.33
N VAL A 19 1.96 17.53 5.07
CA VAL A 19 1.74 18.87 4.50
C VAL A 19 1.10 18.74 3.11
N LEU A 20 1.59 17.81 2.30
CA LEU A 20 1.05 17.52 0.97
C LEU A 20 -0.42 17.10 1.03
N VAL A 21 -0.77 16.08 1.82
CA VAL A 21 -2.15 15.57 1.97
C VAL A 21 -3.07 16.66 2.53
N ARG A 22 -2.60 17.51 3.46
CA ARG A 22 -3.41 18.64 3.95
C ARG A 22 -3.64 19.71 2.90
N SER A 23 -2.66 19.98 2.03
CA SER A 23 -2.78 21.00 0.98
C SER A 23 -3.89 20.69 -0.03
N VAL A 24 -4.19 19.41 -0.25
CA VAL A 24 -5.15 18.89 -1.23
C VAL A 24 -6.49 18.44 -0.60
N ALA A 25 -6.55 18.26 0.71
CA ALA A 25 -7.72 17.71 1.42
C ALA A 25 -9.03 18.47 1.12
N LYS A 26 -9.01 19.80 1.10
CA LYS A 26 -10.20 20.63 0.82
C LYS A 26 -10.71 20.42 -0.61
N GLU A 27 -9.79 20.30 -1.56
CA GLU A 27 -10.11 20.08 -2.98
C GLU A 27 -10.74 18.69 -3.17
N VAL A 28 -10.10 17.66 -2.61
CA VAL A 28 -10.58 16.27 -2.63
C VAL A 28 -11.97 16.16 -2.00
N LEU A 29 -12.18 16.74 -0.81
CA LEU A 29 -13.47 16.67 -0.11
C LEU A 29 -14.59 17.36 -0.90
N LYS A 30 -14.33 18.56 -1.43
CA LYS A 30 -15.30 19.30 -2.25
C LYS A 30 -15.67 18.52 -3.50
N TRP A 31 -14.69 17.85 -4.12
CA TRP A 31 -14.89 17.07 -5.32
C TRP A 31 -15.64 15.76 -5.07
N ILE A 32 -15.25 14.97 -4.06
CA ILE A 32 -15.97 13.76 -3.63
C ILE A 32 -17.42 14.10 -3.28
N GLY A 33 -17.64 15.17 -2.51
CA GLY A 33 -18.99 15.63 -2.14
C GLY A 33 -19.87 15.94 -3.36
N ARG A 34 -19.31 16.61 -4.38
CA ARG A 34 -20.03 16.85 -5.65
C ARG A 34 -20.41 15.57 -6.37
N GLN A 35 -19.52 14.58 -6.41
CA GLN A 35 -19.80 13.29 -7.07
C GLN A 35 -20.91 12.52 -6.34
N ILE A 36 -20.88 12.50 -5.01
CA ILE A 36 -21.92 11.87 -4.19
C ILE A 36 -23.28 12.55 -4.46
N LEU A 37 -23.34 13.89 -4.40
CA LEU A 37 -24.57 14.64 -4.64
C LEU A 37 -25.11 14.47 -6.06
N SER A 38 -24.24 14.22 -7.04
CA SER A 38 -24.64 13.97 -8.44
C SER A 38 -25.18 12.57 -8.71
N GLY A 39 -25.13 11.65 -7.72
CA GLY A 39 -25.54 10.25 -7.89
C GLY A 39 -24.58 9.38 -8.71
N ASN A 40 -23.50 9.96 -9.27
CA ASN A 40 -22.52 9.28 -10.11
C ASN A 40 -21.22 8.92 -9.37
N PHE A 41 -21.32 8.39 -8.15
CA PHE A 41 -20.14 8.04 -7.36
C PHE A 41 -19.47 6.75 -7.86
N ASN A 42 -18.46 6.89 -8.73
CA ASN A 42 -17.62 5.79 -9.16
C ASN A 42 -16.12 6.14 -9.04
N LEU A 43 -15.48 5.63 -7.98
CA LEU A 43 -14.07 5.88 -7.67
C LEU A 43 -13.08 5.45 -8.76
N THR A 44 -13.45 4.52 -9.66
CA THR A 44 -12.54 4.03 -10.72
C THR A 44 -12.50 4.91 -11.96
N ARG A 45 -13.57 5.68 -12.21
CA ARG A 45 -13.67 6.61 -13.34
C ARG A 45 -13.14 8.00 -13.02
N ILE A 46 -12.89 8.24 -11.74
CA ILE A 46 -12.50 9.56 -11.24
C ILE A 46 -11.02 9.53 -10.86
N SER A 47 -10.25 10.45 -11.44
CA SER A 47 -8.80 10.52 -11.18
C SER A 47 -8.54 11.30 -9.90
N PHE A 48 -7.90 10.65 -8.92
CA PHE A 48 -7.40 11.34 -7.74
C PHE A 48 -6.31 12.35 -8.14
N PRO A 49 -6.16 13.51 -7.45
CA PRO A 49 -5.17 14.49 -7.84
C PRO A 49 -3.76 13.88 -7.88
N ILE A 50 -3.01 14.11 -8.97
CA ILE A 50 -1.68 13.52 -9.17
C ILE A 50 -0.71 13.83 -8.03
N ARG A 51 -0.87 15.01 -7.41
CA ARG A 51 -0.10 15.45 -6.23
C ARG A 51 -0.22 14.51 -5.04
N CYS A 52 -1.29 13.73 -4.94
CA CYS A 52 -1.50 12.77 -3.87
C CYS A 52 -1.13 11.34 -4.28
N SER A 53 -0.47 11.20 -5.43
CA SER A 53 -0.02 9.91 -5.94
C SER A 53 1.47 9.76 -5.74
N LYS A 54 1.91 8.56 -5.36
CA LYS A 54 3.33 8.24 -5.24
C LYS A 54 3.94 7.86 -6.59
N PRO A 55 5.26 8.01 -6.78
CA PRO A 55 5.94 7.58 -8.00
C PRO A 55 5.98 6.04 -8.04
N GLY A 56 5.05 5.45 -8.78
CA GLY A 56 4.95 4.00 -8.99
C GLY A 56 3.50 3.54 -9.18
N SER A 57 3.31 2.54 -10.03
CA SER A 57 1.98 1.96 -10.23
C SER A 57 1.61 1.01 -9.10
N SER A 58 0.33 0.62 -9.06
CA SER A 58 -0.12 -0.38 -8.09
C SER A 58 0.58 -1.72 -8.28
N LEU A 59 1.01 -2.07 -9.52
CA LEU A 59 1.77 -3.29 -9.78
C LEU A 59 3.09 -3.31 -9.01
N GLN A 60 3.85 -2.21 -9.08
CA GLN A 60 5.09 -2.06 -8.32
C GLN A 60 4.82 -2.11 -6.80
N THR A 61 3.79 -1.42 -6.32
CA THR A 61 3.43 -1.44 -4.89
C THR A 61 3.07 -2.85 -4.41
N THR A 62 2.35 -3.63 -5.22
CA THR A 62 2.01 -5.02 -4.88
C THR A 62 3.25 -5.89 -4.74
N THR A 63 4.30 -5.70 -5.55
CA THR A 63 5.55 -6.47 -5.38
C THR A 63 6.28 -6.19 -4.07
N LEU A 64 6.05 -5.05 -3.41
CA LEU A 64 6.59 -4.79 -2.07
C LEU A 64 6.04 -5.75 -1.02
N ALA A 65 4.90 -6.42 -1.27
CA ALA A 65 4.41 -7.49 -0.42
C ALA A 65 5.44 -8.64 -0.30
N CYS A 66 6.28 -8.82 -1.32
CA CYS A 66 7.32 -9.84 -1.35
C CYS A 66 8.60 -9.46 -0.58
N THR A 67 8.69 -8.26 0.01
CA THR A 67 9.90 -7.77 0.70
C THR A 67 10.45 -8.75 1.74
N TYR A 68 9.56 -9.47 2.44
CA TYR A 68 9.93 -10.39 3.51
C TYR A 68 9.87 -11.87 3.12
N VAL A 69 9.65 -12.18 1.84
CA VAL A 69 9.67 -13.54 1.30
C VAL A 69 11.00 -14.26 1.56
N PRO A 70 12.19 -13.65 1.32
CA PRO A 70 13.50 -14.26 1.61
C PRO A 70 13.65 -14.75 3.05
N LEU A 71 13.06 -14.01 3.99
CA LEU A 71 13.19 -14.28 5.41
C LEU A 71 12.22 -15.36 5.89
N TYR A 72 10.94 -15.21 5.59
CA TYR A 72 9.90 -16.06 6.17
C TYR A 72 9.50 -17.21 5.26
N LEU A 73 9.36 -16.99 3.95
CA LEU A 73 8.87 -18.03 3.05
C LEU A 73 9.91 -19.13 2.83
N ARG A 74 11.20 -18.76 2.79
CA ARG A 74 12.31 -19.73 2.80
C ARG A 74 12.29 -20.63 4.03
N ARG A 75 12.04 -20.06 5.22
CA ARG A 75 11.91 -20.83 6.48
C ARG A 75 10.64 -21.68 6.48
N ALA A 76 9.54 -21.15 5.94
CA ALA A 76 8.28 -21.86 5.83
C ALA A 76 8.43 -23.11 4.96
N ALA A 77 9.13 -22.99 3.82
CA ALA A 77 9.42 -24.11 2.93
C ALA A 77 10.29 -25.20 3.58
N ALA A 78 11.24 -24.81 4.43
CA ALA A 78 12.08 -25.74 5.18
C ALA A 78 11.37 -26.41 6.38
N SER A 79 10.23 -25.89 6.81
CA SER A 79 9.52 -26.38 8.01
C SER A 79 8.70 -27.64 7.73
N ARG A 80 8.97 -28.69 8.51
CA ARG A 80 8.20 -29.95 8.48
C ARG A 80 6.86 -29.86 9.19
N ASN A 81 6.75 -29.01 10.21
CA ASN A 81 5.51 -28.84 10.98
C ASN A 81 4.54 -27.93 10.20
N PRO A 82 3.34 -28.41 9.83
CA PRO A 82 2.39 -27.62 9.05
C PRO A 82 1.90 -26.35 9.77
N ILE A 83 1.79 -26.39 11.10
CA ILE A 83 1.35 -25.23 11.90
C ILE A 83 2.46 -24.17 11.95
N GLU A 84 3.71 -24.59 12.09
CA GLU A 84 4.84 -23.66 12.07
C GLU A 84 5.03 -23.02 10.69
N ARG A 85 4.84 -23.81 9.62
CA ARG A 85 4.82 -23.31 8.25
C ARG A 85 3.73 -22.24 8.06
N LEU A 86 2.51 -22.48 8.56
CA LEU A 86 1.43 -21.49 8.50
C LEU A 86 1.77 -20.20 9.26
N LYS A 87 2.32 -20.30 10.47
CA LYS A 87 2.75 -19.12 11.25
C LYS A 87 3.75 -18.26 10.48
N LEU A 88 4.72 -18.87 9.81
CA LEU A 88 5.73 -18.15 9.02
C LEU A 88 5.10 -17.46 7.80
N VAL A 89 4.15 -18.09 7.12
CA VAL A 89 3.41 -17.46 6.01
C VAL A 89 2.59 -16.26 6.50
N VAL A 90 1.91 -16.39 7.64
CA VAL A 90 1.15 -15.29 8.25
C VAL A 90 2.09 -14.16 8.69
N ALA A 91 3.22 -14.50 9.32
CA ALA A 91 4.23 -13.53 9.73
C ALA A 91 4.79 -12.75 8.54
N MET A 92 5.05 -13.42 7.41
CA MET A 92 5.46 -12.78 6.16
C MET A 92 4.46 -11.73 5.70
N TYR A 93 3.18 -12.10 5.65
CA TYR A 93 2.12 -11.18 5.21
C TYR A 93 2.00 -9.98 6.15
N ILE A 94 1.92 -10.18 7.46
CA ILE A 94 1.83 -9.10 8.45
C ILE A 94 3.06 -8.19 8.38
N ALA A 95 4.26 -8.78 8.28
CA ALA A 95 5.51 -8.02 8.17
C ALA A 95 5.50 -7.12 6.92
N SER A 96 4.91 -7.54 5.80
CA SER A 96 4.84 -6.71 4.59
C SER A 96 3.88 -5.52 4.68
N LEU A 97 2.93 -5.51 5.62
CA LEU A 97 1.88 -4.47 5.65
C LEU A 97 2.43 -3.06 5.82
N HIS A 98 3.51 -2.87 6.58
CA HIS A 98 4.09 -1.55 6.79
C HIS A 98 4.84 -0.99 5.56
N VAL A 99 5.23 -1.84 4.59
CA VAL A 99 5.85 -1.39 3.34
C VAL A 99 4.84 -1.24 2.20
N THR A 100 3.72 -1.96 2.26
CA THR A 100 2.63 -1.83 1.27
C THR A 100 1.62 -0.74 1.63
N SER A 101 1.54 -0.36 2.90
CA SER A 101 0.61 0.66 3.39
C SER A 101 1.25 2.04 3.34
N ASP A 102 0.65 2.93 2.58
CA ASP A 102 1.10 4.30 2.37
C ASP A 102 -0.12 5.23 2.36
N PHE A 103 0.09 6.49 2.72
CA PHE A 103 -0.94 7.53 2.65
C PHE A 103 -1.08 8.11 1.24
N LEU A 104 -0.08 7.91 0.38
CA LEU A 104 -0.12 8.30 -1.01
C LEU A 104 -0.65 7.16 -1.89
N LYS A 105 -1.52 7.51 -2.83
CA LYS A 105 -2.16 6.56 -3.73
C LYS A 105 -1.17 6.09 -4.81
N PRO A 106 -0.99 4.79 -5.08
CA PRO A 106 -0.25 4.36 -6.27
C PRO A 106 -1.01 4.69 -7.56
N ILE A 107 -0.26 4.85 -8.65
CA ILE A 107 -0.85 5.12 -9.97
C ILE A 107 -1.64 3.87 -10.42
N ASN A 108 -2.83 4.10 -10.99
CA ASN A 108 -3.62 2.99 -11.55
C ASN A 108 -2.91 2.49 -12.81
N PRO A 109 -2.64 1.19 -12.94
CA PRO A 109 -1.94 0.66 -14.10
C PRO A 109 -2.78 0.82 -15.36
N THR A 110 -2.10 1.01 -16.49
CA THR A 110 -2.74 1.03 -17.80
C THR A 110 -3.09 -0.38 -18.27
N LEU A 111 -4.02 -0.49 -19.22
CA LEU A 111 -4.36 -1.79 -19.80
C LEU A 111 -3.14 -2.36 -20.53
N GLY A 112 -2.71 -3.56 -20.12
CA GLY A 112 -1.52 -4.23 -20.66
C GLY A 112 -0.20 -3.84 -20.00
N GLU A 113 -0.21 -2.97 -18.97
CA GLU A 113 0.97 -2.67 -18.19
C GLU A 113 1.50 -3.93 -17.48
N THR A 114 2.82 -4.12 -17.53
CA THR A 114 3.51 -5.21 -16.84
C THR A 114 4.62 -4.64 -15.95
N TYR A 115 4.82 -5.25 -14.79
CA TYR A 115 5.93 -4.94 -13.90
C TYR A 115 6.59 -6.24 -13.44
N GLN A 116 7.93 -6.27 -13.46
CA GLN A 116 8.72 -7.39 -12.96
C GLN A 116 9.78 -6.87 -11.98
N ALA A 117 10.05 -7.66 -10.94
CA ALA A 117 11.09 -7.39 -9.96
C ALA A 117 11.72 -8.72 -9.54
N PHE A 118 12.97 -8.65 -9.10
CA PHE A 118 13.73 -9.81 -8.64
C PHE A 118 14.24 -9.54 -7.23
N LEU A 119 14.15 -10.54 -6.37
CA LEU A 119 14.84 -10.51 -5.08
C LEU A 119 16.26 -11.05 -5.27
N PRO A 120 17.27 -10.47 -4.58
CA PRO A 120 18.67 -10.85 -4.77
C PRO A 120 18.99 -12.33 -4.52
N ASP A 121 18.15 -13.03 -3.76
CA ASP A 121 18.35 -14.44 -3.40
C ASP A 121 17.59 -15.42 -4.31
N GLY A 122 16.90 -14.92 -5.34
CA GLY A 122 16.18 -15.73 -6.32
C GLY A 122 14.83 -16.28 -5.85
N THR A 123 14.36 -15.85 -4.66
CA THR A 123 12.99 -16.11 -4.20
C THR A 123 12.00 -15.18 -4.89
#